data_AF-A0AAN8K528-F1
#
_entry.id   AF-A0AAN8K528-F1
#
_cell.length_a   1.000
_cell.length_b   1.000
_cell.length_c   1.000
_cell.angle_alpha   90.00
_cell.angle_beta   90.00
_cell.angle_gamma   90.00
#
_symmetry.space_group_name_H-M   'P 1'
#
loop_
_entity.id
_entity.type
_entity.pdbx_description
1 polymer ?
#
loop_
_entity_poly.entity_id
_entity_poly.type
_entity_poly.pdbx_seq_one_letter_code
_entity_poly.pdbx_strand_id
1 'polypeptide(L)'
;MPHLKEAKTKQPPWKEADYLAKKRGVRHTVYSVNGDEYTGEWQENRREGKGTYKWKTNGAIYDGDWKKGKRGGFGTYSLPDGKGSFKKEYSGGWKNDMRHGYGTRFYSPEDYYEGEWYADKRCGWGRMYYADGTIYEGEWFDDERNGEGMIRYTNENRYEGSWKNDKKNGPGKYFFLTTGQLHEGVWVDDIPKCGTMKDFNRESAPEPTKYPIPENKLADLEGVLTEAEDRFLPEQD
;
A
#
# COMPACT_ATOMS: atom_id res chain seq x y z
N MET A 1 52.95 34.64 -46.46
CA MET A 1 51.86 34.43 -45.48
C MET A 1 52.40 33.58 -44.34
N PRO A 2 52.45 34.07 -43.09
CA PRO A 2 52.87 33.24 -41.98
C PRO A 2 51.77 32.22 -41.68
N HIS A 3 52.14 30.94 -41.72
CA HIS A 3 51.28 29.82 -41.40
C HIS A 3 51.02 29.86 -39.89
N LEU A 4 49.81 30.26 -39.49
CA LEU A 4 49.34 30.10 -38.12
C LEU A 4 49.28 28.59 -37.84
N LYS A 5 50.24 28.07 -37.07
CA LYS A 5 50.12 26.74 -36.50
C LYS A 5 48.97 26.80 -35.50
N GLU A 6 47.81 26.24 -35.87
CA GLU A 6 46.77 25.96 -34.89
C GLU A 6 47.39 25.03 -33.83
N ALA A 7 47.56 25.57 -32.63
CA ALA A 7 48.04 24.78 -31.50
C ALA A 7 47.00 23.69 -31.27
N LYS A 8 47.33 22.44 -31.61
CA LYS A 8 46.57 21.28 -31.14
C LYS A 8 46.61 21.34 -29.62
N THR A 9 45.54 21.84 -29.00
CA THR A 9 45.33 21.86 -27.56
C THR A 9 45.19 20.43 -27.06
N LYS A 10 46.31 19.69 -27.03
CA LYS A 10 46.39 18.42 -26.33
C LYS A 10 46.15 18.74 -24.87
N GLN A 11 45.12 18.11 -24.31
CA GLN A 11 44.84 18.24 -22.89
C GLN A 11 46.09 17.80 -22.11
N PRO A 12 46.42 18.48 -21.00
CA PRO A 12 47.56 18.12 -20.20
C PRO A 12 47.38 16.71 -19.62
N PRO A 13 48.46 15.91 -19.46
CA PRO A 13 48.38 14.50 -19.06
C PRO A 13 47.60 14.25 -17.75
N TRP A 14 47.61 15.22 -16.83
CA TRP A 14 46.87 15.12 -15.57
C TRP A 14 45.36 15.02 -15.76
N LYS A 15 44.79 15.53 -16.86
CA LYS A 15 43.35 15.40 -17.14
C LYS A 15 42.97 13.96 -17.50
N GLU A 16 43.84 13.26 -18.21
CA GLU A 16 43.66 11.85 -18.50
C GLU A 16 43.83 11.00 -17.24
N ALA A 17 44.84 11.31 -16.42
CA ALA A 17 45.02 10.67 -15.12
C ALA A 17 43.82 10.88 -14.18
N ASP A 18 43.28 12.10 -14.09
CA ASP A 18 42.07 12.40 -13.31
C ASP A 18 40.85 11.63 -13.83
N TYR A 19 40.69 11.55 -15.16
CA TYR A 19 39.61 10.79 -15.78
C TYR A 19 39.70 9.28 -15.46
N LEU A 20 40.89 8.69 -15.53
CA LEU A 20 41.14 7.28 -15.22
C LEU A 20 41.04 6.98 -13.73
N ALA A 21 41.31 7.96 -12.86
CA ALA A 21 41.19 7.82 -11.42
C ALA A 21 39.73 7.74 -10.93
N LYS A 22 38.75 8.13 -11.75
CA LYS A 22 37.32 8.04 -11.40
C LYS A 22 36.90 6.59 -11.21
N LYS A 23 36.28 6.29 -10.07
CA LYS A 23 35.64 5.00 -9.82
C LYS A 23 34.53 4.79 -10.84
N ARG A 24 34.71 3.75 -11.65
CA ARG A 24 33.83 3.32 -12.73
C ARG A 24 33.80 1.79 -12.77
N GLY A 25 32.68 1.25 -13.24
CA GLY A 25 32.45 -0.17 -13.40
C GLY A 25 32.22 -0.91 -12.07
N VAL A 26 32.14 -2.22 -12.15
CA VAL A 26 31.98 -3.10 -10.99
C VAL A 26 33.25 -3.06 -10.15
N ARG A 27 33.09 -2.82 -8.85
CA ARG A 27 34.17 -2.95 -7.87
C ARG A 27 33.81 -4.07 -6.90
N HIS A 28 34.83 -4.62 -6.26
CA HIS A 28 34.65 -5.43 -5.05
C HIS A 28 34.16 -4.50 -3.92
N THR A 29 34.54 -4.73 -2.67
CA THR A 29 34.07 -3.90 -1.57
C THR A 29 34.90 -2.62 -1.44
N VAL A 30 34.20 -1.48 -1.43
CA VAL A 30 34.74 -0.17 -1.09
C VAL A 30 34.29 0.17 0.33
N TYR A 31 35.26 0.45 1.20
CA TYR A 31 35.02 0.86 2.57
C TYR A 31 35.02 2.40 2.66
N SER A 32 33.99 2.95 3.27
CA SER A 32 33.88 4.37 3.57
C SER A 32 34.59 4.70 4.89
N VAL A 33 34.90 5.97 5.13
CA VAL A 33 35.61 6.41 6.37
C VAL A 33 34.80 6.09 7.63
N ASN A 34 33.47 6.14 7.54
CA ASN A 34 32.55 5.73 8.61
C ASN A 34 32.46 4.20 8.78
N GLY A 35 33.15 3.44 7.95
CA GLY A 35 33.19 1.98 7.93
C GLY A 35 32.02 1.32 7.21
N ASP A 36 31.18 2.08 6.51
CA ASP A 36 30.16 1.50 5.64
C ASP A 36 30.80 0.78 4.44
N GLU A 37 30.14 -0.27 3.97
CA GLU A 37 30.65 -1.12 2.91
C GLU A 37 29.74 -1.02 1.68
N TYR A 38 30.33 -0.87 0.50
CA TYR A 38 29.60 -0.94 -0.77
C TYR A 38 30.28 -1.90 -1.73
N THR A 39 29.51 -2.83 -2.28
CA THR A 39 29.94 -3.75 -3.32
C THR A 39 29.00 -3.59 -4.50
N GLY A 40 29.51 -3.22 -5.67
CA GLY A 40 28.66 -2.98 -6.83
C GLY A 40 29.27 -2.07 -7.87
N GLU A 41 28.40 -1.59 -8.76
CA GLU A 41 28.72 -0.73 -9.88
C GLU A 41 28.97 0.73 -9.44
N TRP A 42 29.96 1.36 -10.09
CA TRP A 42 30.29 2.77 -9.90
C TRP A 42 30.22 3.50 -11.23
N GLN A 43 29.76 4.75 -11.19
CA GLN A 43 29.85 5.69 -12.29
C GLN A 43 30.23 7.07 -11.75
N GLU A 44 31.33 7.63 -12.27
CA GLU A 44 31.80 8.98 -11.91
C GLU A 44 31.92 9.21 -10.40
N ASN A 45 32.56 8.28 -9.68
CA ASN A 45 32.72 8.32 -8.22
C ASN A 45 31.42 8.22 -7.41
N ARG A 46 30.31 7.83 -8.04
CA ARG A 46 29.02 7.58 -7.37
C ARG A 46 28.59 6.14 -7.56
N ARG A 47 27.81 5.63 -6.60
CA ARG A 47 27.11 4.34 -6.72
C ARG A 47 26.07 4.46 -7.83
N GLU A 48 26.09 3.54 -8.78
CA GLU A 48 25.21 3.51 -9.95
C GLU A 48 24.93 2.03 -10.28
N GLY A 49 23.79 1.69 -10.89
CA GLY A 49 23.52 0.30 -11.29
C GLY A 49 23.25 -0.61 -10.09
N LYS A 50 23.59 -1.90 -10.20
CA LYS A 50 23.32 -2.87 -9.13
C LYS A 50 24.40 -2.81 -8.05
N GLY A 51 23.99 -2.90 -6.78
CA GLY A 51 24.94 -3.03 -5.69
C GLY A 51 24.32 -3.22 -4.32
N THR A 52 25.15 -3.73 -3.42
CA THR A 52 24.82 -3.97 -2.03
C THR A 52 25.55 -2.96 -1.14
N TYR A 53 24.82 -2.30 -0.25
CA TYR A 53 25.35 -1.39 0.75
C TYR A 53 25.03 -1.88 2.14
N LYS A 54 26.06 -1.93 3.00
CA LYS A 54 25.94 -2.34 4.39
C LYS A 54 26.34 -1.17 5.28
N TRP A 55 25.39 -0.72 6.10
CA TRP A 55 25.64 0.34 7.08
C TRP A 55 26.32 -0.25 8.30
N LYS A 56 27.45 0.33 8.72
CA LYS A 56 28.16 -0.11 9.92
C LYS A 56 27.43 0.26 11.20
N THR A 57 26.67 1.36 11.19
CA THR A 57 26.01 1.92 12.37
C THR A 57 24.91 1.02 12.94
N ASN A 58 24.03 0.50 12.08
CA ASN A 58 22.89 -0.33 12.47
C ASN A 58 22.96 -1.75 11.87
N GLY A 59 23.99 -2.06 11.08
CA GLY A 59 24.12 -3.36 10.40
C GLY A 59 23.11 -3.59 9.28
N ALA A 60 22.31 -2.59 8.90
CA ALA A 60 21.33 -2.71 7.85
C ALA A 60 22.00 -3.00 6.50
N ILE A 61 21.26 -3.67 5.62
CA ILE A 61 21.71 -3.99 4.26
C ILE A 61 20.65 -3.51 3.28
N TYR A 62 21.10 -2.82 2.24
CA TYR A 62 20.33 -2.56 1.03
C TYR A 62 20.96 -3.30 -0.12
N ASP A 63 20.17 -4.11 -0.82
CA ASP A 63 20.58 -4.77 -2.04
C ASP A 63 19.62 -4.38 -3.17
N GLY A 64 20.12 -3.68 -4.18
CA GLY A 64 19.27 -3.16 -5.23
C GLY A 64 19.93 -2.21 -6.21
N ASP A 65 19.09 -1.46 -6.92
CA ASP A 65 19.50 -0.46 -7.88
C ASP A 65 19.94 0.85 -7.20
N TRP A 66 20.94 1.48 -7.80
CA TRP A 66 21.53 2.75 -7.40
C TRP A 66 21.51 3.72 -8.56
N LYS A 67 21.21 4.98 -8.27
CA LYS A 67 21.21 6.07 -9.24
C LYS A 67 21.81 7.31 -8.62
N LYS A 68 22.92 7.79 -9.18
CA LYS A 68 23.66 8.98 -8.75
C LYS A 68 23.97 8.99 -7.26
N GLY A 69 24.31 7.83 -6.70
CA GLY A 69 24.66 7.67 -5.29
C GLY A 69 23.48 7.44 -4.34
N LYS A 70 22.24 7.45 -4.84
CA LYS A 70 21.01 7.21 -4.05
C LYS A 70 20.37 5.89 -4.43
N ARG A 71 19.57 5.32 -3.52
CA ARG A 71 18.71 4.17 -3.83
C ARG A 71 17.69 4.59 -4.88
N GLY A 72 17.58 3.79 -5.94
CA GLY A 72 16.64 3.98 -7.04
C GLY A 72 16.20 2.61 -7.55
N GLY A 73 15.29 2.56 -8.52
CA GLY A 73 14.90 1.29 -9.16
C GLY A 73 14.28 0.29 -8.18
N PHE A 74 14.62 -0.98 -8.29
CA PHE A 74 14.13 -2.02 -7.37
C PHE A 74 15.20 -2.39 -6.35
N GLY A 75 14.81 -2.60 -5.10
CA GLY A 75 15.74 -2.99 -4.05
C GLY A 75 15.07 -3.53 -2.80
N THR A 76 15.84 -4.33 -2.07
CA THR A 76 15.46 -4.90 -0.77
C THR A 76 16.27 -4.23 0.33
N TYR A 77 15.58 -3.72 1.35
CA TYR A 77 16.17 -3.21 2.58
C TYR A 77 15.89 -4.20 3.71
N SER A 78 16.94 -4.63 4.39
CA SER A 78 16.91 -5.62 5.46
C SER A 78 17.65 -5.13 6.69
N LEU A 79 17.12 -5.47 7.86
CA LEU A 79 17.73 -5.22 9.16
C LEU A 79 18.32 -6.52 9.73
N PRO A 80 19.41 -6.46 10.50
CA PRO A 80 19.90 -7.63 11.22
C PRO A 80 18.89 -8.08 12.28
N ASP A 81 18.70 -9.39 12.43
CA ASP A 81 17.73 -9.98 13.37
C ASP A 81 18.31 -10.21 14.79
N GLY A 82 19.60 -9.91 15.00
CA GLY A 82 20.33 -10.16 16.24
C GLY A 82 20.81 -11.60 16.45
N LYS A 83 20.35 -12.56 15.64
CA LYS A 83 20.76 -13.98 15.66
C LYS A 83 21.73 -14.32 14.53
N GLY A 84 22.21 -13.31 13.81
CA GLY A 84 23.12 -13.47 12.67
C GLY A 84 22.42 -13.63 11.32
N SER A 85 21.08 -13.54 11.28
CA SER A 85 20.31 -13.49 10.03
C SER A 85 19.80 -12.07 9.76
N PHE A 86 19.10 -11.89 8.64
CA PHE A 86 18.51 -10.62 8.24
C PHE A 86 17.00 -10.75 8.10
N LYS A 87 16.26 -9.79 8.67
CA LYS A 87 14.83 -9.61 8.45
C LYS A 87 14.63 -8.57 7.36
N LYS A 88 13.93 -8.94 6.28
CA LYS A 88 13.49 -7.98 5.27
C LYS A 88 12.54 -6.99 5.91
N GLU A 89 12.77 -5.69 5.70
CA GLU A 89 11.88 -4.63 6.15
C GLU A 89 11.09 -4.05 4.97
N TYR A 90 11.71 -3.95 3.80
CA TYR A 90 11.04 -3.51 2.58
C TYR A 90 11.64 -4.18 1.34
N SER A 91 10.80 -4.51 0.37
CA SER A 91 11.18 -5.01 -0.94
C SER A 91 10.29 -4.37 -1.98
N GLY A 92 10.84 -3.56 -2.88
CA GLY A 92 10.02 -2.84 -3.85
C GLY A 92 10.77 -1.73 -4.57
N GLY A 93 10.02 -0.80 -5.12
CA GLY A 93 10.56 0.35 -5.82
C GLY A 93 11.12 1.42 -4.88
N TRP A 94 12.17 2.09 -5.36
CA TRP A 94 12.89 3.18 -4.70
C TRP A 94 13.11 4.34 -5.67
N LYS A 95 13.07 5.56 -5.15
CA LYS A 95 13.40 6.78 -5.89
C LYS A 95 13.99 7.82 -4.93
N ASN A 96 15.23 8.23 -5.19
CA ASN A 96 15.93 9.23 -4.40
C ASN A 96 15.97 8.91 -2.89
N ASP A 97 16.30 7.67 -2.55
CA ASP A 97 16.32 7.15 -1.17
C ASP A 97 14.96 6.98 -0.49
N MET A 98 13.84 7.22 -1.17
CA MET A 98 12.49 6.99 -0.64
C MET A 98 11.82 5.81 -1.35
N ARG A 99 10.96 5.08 -0.63
CA ARG A 99 10.08 4.05 -1.21
C ARG A 99 9.13 4.69 -2.20
N HIS A 100 8.97 4.06 -3.36
CA HIS A 100 8.20 4.61 -4.46
C HIS A 100 7.75 3.52 -5.44
N GLY A 101 6.53 3.62 -5.98
CA GLY A 101 5.95 2.59 -6.83
C GLY A 101 5.48 1.39 -6.02
N TYR A 102 5.36 0.22 -6.64
CA TYR A 102 4.90 -0.98 -5.94
C TYR A 102 5.97 -1.54 -5.00
N GLY A 103 5.56 -1.97 -3.82
CA GLY A 103 6.46 -2.58 -2.86
C GLY A 103 5.76 -3.19 -1.65
N THR A 104 6.47 -4.11 -1.00
CA THR A 104 6.02 -4.77 0.22
C THR A 104 6.86 -4.29 1.40
N ARG A 105 6.20 -3.78 2.45
CA ARG A 105 6.82 -3.44 3.74
C ARG A 105 6.42 -4.49 4.77
N PHE A 106 7.42 -5.05 5.45
CA PHE A 106 7.24 -6.05 6.49
C PHE A 106 7.45 -5.41 7.86
N TYR A 107 6.38 -5.30 8.65
CA TYR A 107 6.45 -4.85 10.04
C TYR A 107 6.81 -6.02 10.96
N SER A 108 6.20 -7.18 10.72
CA SER A 108 6.47 -8.47 11.37
C SER A 108 6.34 -9.62 10.35
N PRO A 109 6.59 -10.89 10.73
CA PRO A 109 6.31 -12.03 9.85
C PRO A 109 4.84 -12.15 9.42
N GLU A 110 3.91 -11.64 10.24
CA GLU A 110 2.45 -11.73 10.05
C GLU A 110 1.82 -10.39 9.68
N ASP A 111 2.54 -9.29 9.89
CA ASP A 111 2.09 -7.92 9.65
C ASP A 111 2.90 -7.28 8.50
N TYR A 112 2.25 -7.09 7.36
CA TYR A 112 2.88 -6.49 6.20
C TYR A 112 1.88 -5.77 5.29
N TYR A 113 2.39 -4.73 4.64
CA TYR A 113 1.68 -3.99 3.60
C TYR A 113 2.26 -4.34 2.24
N GLU A 114 1.40 -4.59 1.26
CA GLU A 114 1.73 -4.76 -0.14
C GLU A 114 0.89 -3.79 -0.98
N GLY A 115 1.54 -2.89 -1.72
CA GLY A 115 0.81 -1.92 -2.53
C GLY A 115 1.68 -0.80 -3.08
N GLU A 116 1.05 0.30 -3.46
CA GLU A 116 1.74 1.47 -4.00
C GLU A 116 2.33 2.38 -2.90
N TRP A 117 3.49 2.95 -3.22
CA TRP A 117 4.23 3.87 -2.37
C TRP A 117 4.55 5.16 -3.12
N TYR A 118 4.49 6.28 -2.42
CA TYR A 118 4.96 7.57 -2.92
C TYR A 118 5.67 8.33 -1.81
N ALA A 119 6.95 8.65 -2.04
CA ALA A 119 7.76 9.41 -1.10
C ALA A 119 7.71 8.87 0.34
N ASP A 120 7.98 7.56 0.49
CA ASP A 120 7.95 6.83 1.77
C ASP A 120 6.59 6.63 2.44
N LYS A 121 5.48 7.03 1.80
CA LYS A 121 4.12 6.82 2.33
C LYS A 121 3.33 5.86 1.45
N ARG A 122 2.45 5.07 2.07
CA ARG A 122 1.47 4.24 1.35
C ARG A 122 0.50 5.15 0.60
N CYS A 123 0.20 4.80 -0.63
CA CYS A 123 -0.73 5.52 -1.48
C CYS A 123 -1.42 4.55 -2.45
N GLY A 124 -2.38 5.04 -3.23
CA GLY A 124 -3.01 4.27 -4.30
C GLY A 124 -3.65 2.98 -3.78
N TRP A 125 -3.67 1.93 -4.59
CA TRP A 125 -4.23 0.65 -4.16
C TRP A 125 -3.21 -0.18 -3.35
N GLY A 126 -3.67 -0.80 -2.26
CA GLY A 126 -2.83 -1.69 -1.48
C GLY A 126 -3.60 -2.56 -0.49
N ARG A 127 -2.95 -3.64 -0.07
CA ARG A 127 -3.43 -4.60 0.90
C ARG A 127 -2.55 -4.61 2.14
N MET A 128 -3.17 -4.52 3.30
CA MET A 128 -2.55 -4.60 4.60
C MET A 128 -2.99 -5.88 5.29
N TYR A 129 -2.02 -6.70 5.67
CA TYR A 129 -2.19 -7.90 6.47
C TYR A 129 -1.79 -7.54 7.90
N TYR A 130 -2.70 -7.69 8.85
CA TYR A 130 -2.44 -7.42 10.25
C TYR A 130 -2.14 -8.71 11.00
N ALA A 131 -1.33 -8.62 12.07
CA ALA A 131 -0.94 -9.78 12.86
C ALA A 131 -2.12 -10.50 13.56
N ASP A 132 -3.23 -9.80 13.79
CA ASP A 132 -4.44 -10.42 14.32
C ASP A 132 -5.14 -11.33 13.30
N GLY A 133 -4.80 -11.23 12.01
CA GLY A 133 -5.45 -11.92 10.90
C GLY A 133 -6.47 -11.06 10.14
N THR A 134 -6.70 -9.82 10.58
CA THR A 134 -7.48 -8.83 9.84
C THR A 134 -6.75 -8.50 8.54
N ILE A 135 -7.51 -8.31 7.46
CA ILE A 135 -7.00 -7.90 6.16
C ILE A 135 -7.77 -6.68 5.70
N TYR A 136 -7.05 -5.62 5.31
CA TYR A 136 -7.61 -4.49 4.59
C TYR A 136 -7.11 -4.50 3.15
N GLU A 137 -7.97 -4.24 2.19
CA GLU A 137 -7.64 -4.05 0.78
C GLU A 137 -8.42 -2.86 0.23
N GLY A 138 -7.73 -1.87 -0.31
CA GLY A 138 -8.38 -0.69 -0.84
C GLY A 138 -7.42 0.44 -1.14
N GLU A 139 -7.99 1.63 -1.27
CA GLU A 139 -7.27 2.86 -1.52
C GLU A 139 -6.60 3.43 -0.25
N TRP A 140 -5.40 3.94 -0.45
CA TRP A 140 -4.55 4.57 0.56
C TRP A 140 -4.17 5.97 0.11
N PHE A 141 -4.11 6.89 1.07
CA PHE A 141 -3.59 8.23 0.86
C PHE A 141 -2.81 8.67 2.10
N ASP A 142 -1.54 9.04 1.91
CA ASP A 142 -0.69 9.57 2.97
C ASP A 142 -0.56 8.66 4.21
N ASP A 143 -0.40 7.35 4.00
CA ASP A 143 -0.41 6.31 5.03
C ASP A 143 -1.76 6.01 5.70
N GLU A 144 -2.86 6.65 5.30
CA GLU A 144 -4.19 6.41 5.84
C GLU A 144 -5.09 5.71 4.81
N ARG A 145 -6.02 4.87 5.27
CA ARG A 145 -7.09 4.31 4.42
C ARG A 145 -8.01 5.44 3.97
N ASN A 146 -8.20 5.57 2.67
CA ASN A 146 -8.91 6.70 2.09
C ASN A 146 -9.43 6.33 0.69
N GLY A 147 -10.69 6.61 0.38
CA GLY A 147 -11.33 6.15 -0.86
C GLY A 147 -12.11 4.85 -0.65
N GLU A 148 -12.19 3.98 -1.65
CA GLU A 148 -12.91 2.72 -1.54
C GLU A 148 -12.04 1.60 -0.97
N GLY A 149 -12.63 0.74 -0.14
CA GLY A 149 -11.89 -0.39 0.42
C GLY A 149 -12.75 -1.40 1.18
N MET A 150 -12.16 -2.57 1.38
CA MET A 150 -12.74 -3.70 2.08
C MET A 150 -11.84 -4.09 3.26
N ILE A 151 -12.43 -4.24 4.44
CA ILE A 151 -11.76 -4.84 5.60
C ILE A 151 -12.48 -6.12 5.98
N ARG A 152 -11.72 -7.21 6.10
CA ARG A 152 -12.18 -8.50 6.63
C ARG A 152 -11.52 -8.73 7.98
N TYR A 153 -12.35 -8.93 9.00
CA TYR A 153 -11.92 -9.21 10.36
C TYR A 153 -11.69 -10.71 10.58
N THR A 154 -11.09 -11.05 11.70
CA THR A 154 -10.76 -12.42 12.11
C THR A 154 -11.98 -13.32 12.35
N ASN A 155 -13.12 -12.71 12.71
CA ASN A 155 -14.41 -13.38 12.83
C ASN A 155 -15.14 -13.50 11.48
N GLU A 156 -14.44 -13.30 10.36
CA GLU A 156 -14.95 -13.27 8.99
C GLU A 156 -15.94 -12.14 8.68
N ASN A 157 -16.39 -11.36 9.67
CA ASN A 157 -17.18 -10.17 9.40
C ASN A 157 -16.40 -9.21 8.50
N ARG A 158 -17.12 -8.50 7.64
CA ARG A 158 -16.50 -7.70 6.59
C ARG A 158 -17.21 -6.38 6.40
N TYR A 159 -16.45 -5.32 6.18
CA TYR A 159 -16.97 -4.04 5.72
C TYR A 159 -16.42 -3.72 4.33
N GLU A 160 -17.28 -3.26 3.43
CA GLU A 160 -16.96 -2.79 2.09
C GLU A 160 -17.57 -1.40 1.90
N GLY A 161 -16.79 -0.42 1.48
CA GLY A 161 -17.31 0.91 1.16
C GLY A 161 -16.27 2.00 1.30
N SER A 162 -16.76 3.22 1.49
CA SER A 162 -15.92 4.41 1.52
C SER A 162 -15.19 4.59 2.87
N TRP A 163 -13.97 5.09 2.78
CA TRP A 163 -13.03 5.35 3.86
C TRP A 163 -12.51 6.79 3.79
N LYS A 164 -12.25 7.37 4.95
CA LYS A 164 -11.61 8.68 5.08
C LYS A 164 -10.82 8.74 6.38
N ASN A 165 -9.54 9.10 6.29
CA ASN A 165 -8.63 9.27 7.42
C ASN A 165 -8.68 8.07 8.39
N ASP A 166 -8.50 6.87 7.82
CA ASP A 166 -8.55 5.59 8.53
C ASP A 166 -9.89 5.17 9.13
N LYS A 167 -10.98 5.89 8.86
CA LYS A 167 -12.33 5.57 9.37
C LYS A 167 -13.29 5.26 8.24
N LYS A 168 -14.27 4.40 8.52
CA LYS A 168 -15.42 4.17 7.62
C LYS A 168 -16.20 5.47 7.52
N ASN A 169 -16.36 6.00 6.31
CA ASN A 169 -16.98 7.30 6.10
C ASN A 169 -17.59 7.36 4.70
N GLY A 170 -18.90 7.59 4.60
CA GLY A 170 -19.65 7.53 3.35
C GLY A 170 -20.49 6.26 3.22
N PRO A 171 -20.96 5.92 2.01
CA PRO A 171 -21.76 4.72 1.77
C PRO A 171 -20.94 3.43 1.98
N GLY A 172 -21.62 2.38 2.42
CA GLY A 172 -20.96 1.09 2.64
C GLY A 172 -21.90 -0.08 2.94
N LYS A 173 -21.29 -1.24 3.16
CA LYS A 173 -21.94 -2.52 3.44
C LYS A 173 -21.15 -3.23 4.52
N TYR A 174 -21.82 -3.60 5.61
CA TYR A 174 -21.24 -4.40 6.68
C TYR A 174 -21.92 -5.77 6.71
N PHE A 175 -21.15 -6.81 6.45
CA PHE A 175 -21.56 -8.20 6.46
C PHE A 175 -21.28 -8.80 7.84
N PHE A 176 -22.34 -9.11 8.56
CA PHE A 176 -22.31 -9.92 9.78
C PHE A 176 -22.38 -11.40 9.37
N LEU A 177 -21.27 -11.95 8.89
CA LEU A 177 -21.22 -13.35 8.43
C LEU A 177 -21.45 -14.35 9.57
N THR A 178 -21.14 -13.97 10.81
CA THR A 178 -21.43 -14.79 12.00
C THR A 178 -22.93 -14.97 12.22
N THR A 179 -23.74 -13.93 11.99
CA THR A 179 -25.20 -13.95 12.22
C THR A 179 -26.03 -14.09 10.95
N GLY A 180 -25.41 -14.00 9.78
CA GLY A 180 -26.08 -14.08 8.49
C GLY A 180 -26.89 -12.82 8.16
N GLN A 181 -26.33 -11.65 8.43
CA GLN A 181 -27.01 -10.36 8.21
C GLN A 181 -26.12 -9.38 7.44
N LEU A 182 -26.76 -8.43 6.78
CA LEU A 182 -26.12 -7.35 6.02
C LEU A 182 -26.71 -6.01 6.46
N HIS A 183 -25.84 -5.07 6.86
CA HIS A 183 -26.17 -3.66 7.00
C HIS A 183 -25.68 -2.88 5.79
N GLU A 184 -26.57 -2.23 5.06
CA GLU A 184 -26.24 -1.34 3.94
C GLU A 184 -26.68 0.08 4.28
N GLY A 185 -25.78 1.06 4.22
CA GLY A 185 -26.08 2.39 4.76
C GLY A 185 -25.02 3.46 4.54
N VAL A 186 -24.97 4.44 5.46
CA VAL A 186 -23.98 5.52 5.48
C VAL A 186 -23.28 5.55 6.84
N TRP A 187 -21.95 5.64 6.81
CA TRP A 187 -21.07 5.72 7.98
C TRP A 187 -20.49 7.12 8.12
N VAL A 188 -20.29 7.53 9.36
CA VAL A 188 -19.54 8.74 9.71
C VAL A 188 -18.63 8.39 10.88
N ASP A 189 -17.32 8.43 10.64
CA ASP A 189 -16.28 8.14 11.63
C ASP A 189 -16.49 6.81 12.34
N ASP A 190 -16.60 5.73 11.56
CA ASP A 190 -16.86 4.34 12.00
C ASP A 190 -18.28 4.07 12.53
N ILE A 191 -19.11 5.10 12.70
CA ILE A 191 -20.46 4.96 13.25
C ILE A 191 -21.49 4.90 12.10
N PRO A 192 -22.28 3.82 11.96
CA PRO A 192 -23.39 3.80 11.01
C PRO A 192 -24.46 4.80 11.45
N LYS A 193 -24.86 5.70 10.55
CA LYS A 193 -25.86 6.76 10.82
C LYS A 193 -27.25 6.41 10.34
N CYS A 194 -27.35 5.80 9.17
CA CYS A 194 -28.60 5.31 8.60
C CYS A 194 -28.30 4.11 7.70
N GLY A 195 -29.30 3.27 7.47
CA GLY A 195 -29.16 2.10 6.63
C GLY A 195 -30.34 1.14 6.75
N THR A 196 -30.27 0.07 5.97
CA THR A 196 -31.20 -1.04 6.00
C THR A 196 -30.47 -2.30 6.45
N MET A 197 -31.08 -3.03 7.38
CA MET A 197 -30.68 -4.39 7.75
C MET A 197 -31.44 -5.40 6.90
N LYS A 198 -30.75 -6.39 6.36
CA LYS A 198 -31.30 -7.48 5.55
C LYS A 198 -30.69 -8.80 6.01
N ASP A 199 -31.46 -9.89 5.93
CA ASP A 199 -30.88 -11.22 6.09
C ASP A 199 -30.02 -11.55 4.87
N PHE A 200 -28.85 -12.15 5.09
CA PHE A 200 -27.89 -12.49 4.06
C PHE A 200 -27.24 -13.84 4.39
N ASN A 201 -27.52 -14.86 3.58
CA ASN A 201 -27.00 -16.22 3.77
C ASN A 201 -27.19 -16.79 5.20
N ARG A 202 -28.33 -16.47 5.84
CA ARG A 202 -28.65 -16.87 7.21
C ARG A 202 -28.56 -18.39 7.44
N GLU A 203 -28.93 -19.20 6.45
CA GLU A 203 -28.88 -20.67 6.55
C GLU A 203 -27.47 -21.23 6.68
N SER A 204 -26.46 -20.50 6.19
CA SER A 204 -25.05 -20.90 6.24
C SER A 204 -24.28 -20.20 7.36
N ALA A 205 -24.93 -19.34 8.13
CA ALA A 205 -24.29 -18.61 9.21
C ALA A 205 -23.99 -19.54 10.40
N PRO A 206 -22.84 -19.37 11.08
CA PRO A 206 -22.51 -20.14 12.28
C PRO A 206 -23.53 -19.96 13.42
N GLU A 207 -23.97 -18.73 13.65
CA GLU A 207 -24.88 -18.35 14.75
C GLU A 207 -26.01 -17.47 14.22
N PRO A 208 -26.94 -18.03 13.41
CA PRO A 208 -27.99 -17.26 12.78
C PRO A 208 -28.92 -16.62 13.81
N THR A 209 -29.42 -15.43 13.50
CA THR A 209 -30.41 -14.75 14.34
C THR A 209 -31.64 -15.63 14.58
N LYS A 210 -32.29 -15.54 15.75
CA LYS A 210 -33.42 -16.41 16.09
C LYS A 210 -34.60 -16.30 15.11
N TYR A 211 -34.88 -15.08 14.63
CA TYR A 211 -35.97 -14.79 13.71
C TYR A 211 -35.45 -14.05 12.49
N PRO A 212 -35.98 -14.36 11.29
CA PRO A 212 -35.64 -13.61 10.09
C PRO A 212 -36.15 -12.17 10.20
N ILE A 213 -35.49 -11.25 9.51
CA ILE A 213 -35.98 -9.88 9.36
C ILE A 213 -37.24 -9.95 8.48
N PRO A 214 -38.41 -9.53 8.98
CA PRO A 214 -39.64 -9.60 8.21
C PRO A 214 -39.53 -8.68 6.99
N GLU A 215 -40.00 -9.17 5.85
CA GLU A 215 -40.09 -8.34 4.66
C GLU A 215 -41.08 -7.20 4.92
N ASN A 216 -40.64 -5.97 4.65
CA ASN A 216 -41.53 -4.82 4.73
C ASN A 216 -42.45 -4.81 3.50
N LYS A 217 -43.54 -5.58 3.59
CA LYS A 217 -44.60 -5.69 2.60
C LYS A 217 -45.95 -5.45 3.27
N LEU A 218 -46.92 -4.93 2.52
CA LEU A 218 -48.29 -4.82 3.00
C LEU A 218 -48.82 -6.21 3.32
N ALA A 219 -49.43 -6.35 4.51
CA ALA A 219 -50.05 -7.62 4.92
C ALA A 219 -51.24 -7.98 4.03
N ASP A 220 -51.97 -6.97 3.56
CA ASP A 220 -53.08 -7.10 2.62
C ASP A 220 -53.01 -5.95 1.61
N LEU A 221 -52.55 -6.27 0.40
CA LEU A 221 -52.39 -5.28 -0.66
C LEU A 221 -53.74 -4.94 -1.32
N GLU A 222 -54.66 -5.90 -1.40
CA GLU A 222 -55.98 -5.72 -1.99
C GLU A 222 -56.89 -4.89 -1.08
N GLY A 223 -56.86 -5.14 0.23
CA GLY A 223 -57.61 -4.36 1.21
C GLY A 223 -57.16 -2.89 1.25
N VAL A 224 -55.84 -2.63 1.24
CA VAL A 224 -55.31 -1.26 1.17
C VAL A 224 -55.69 -0.58 -0.14
N LEU A 225 -55.69 -1.32 -1.25
CA LEU A 225 -56.12 -0.79 -2.55
C LEU A 225 -57.62 -0.44 -2.51
N THR A 226 -58.46 -1.33 -1.99
CA THR A 226 -59.91 -1.15 -1.90
C THR A 226 -60.26 0.04 -1.00
N GLU A 227 -59.63 0.17 0.16
CA GLU A 227 -59.80 1.34 1.05
C GLU A 227 -59.37 2.64 0.35
N ALA A 228 -58.28 2.60 -0.43
CA ALA A 228 -57.83 3.76 -1.19
C ALA A 228 -58.79 4.13 -2.32
N GLU A 229 -59.35 3.15 -3.03
CA GLU A 229 -60.36 3.36 -4.07
C GLU A 229 -61.63 3.98 -3.48
N ASP A 230 -62.19 3.41 -2.42
CA ASP A 230 -63.39 3.91 -1.74
C ASP A 230 -63.22 5.33 -1.18
N ARG A 231 -62.00 5.68 -0.73
CA ARG A 231 -61.74 6.95 -0.07
C ARG A 231 -61.35 8.08 -1.01
N PHE A 232 -60.70 7.77 -2.13
CA PHE A 232 -60.05 8.78 -2.98
C PHE A 232 -60.55 8.79 -4.43
N LEU A 233 -61.27 7.78 -4.91
CA LEU A 233 -61.93 7.84 -6.22
C LEU A 233 -63.38 8.35 -6.04
N PRO A 234 -63.78 9.44 -6.73
CA PRO A 234 -65.19 9.80 -6.79
C PRO A 234 -65.96 8.74 -7.58
N GLU A 235 -67.19 8.44 -7.16
CA GLU A 235 -68.11 7.59 -7.94
C GLU A 235 -68.18 8.15 -9.38
N GLN A 236 -67.75 7.34 -10.34
CA GLN A 236 -67.91 7.69 -11.76
C GLN A 236 -69.39 7.48 -12.12
N ASP A 237 -70.12 8.58 -12.20
CA ASP A 237 -71.47 8.68 -12.81
C ASP A 237 -71.46 8.29 -14.30
#